data_AF-A0A1R1YK47-F1
#
_entry.id   AF-A0A1R1YK47-F1
#
_cell.length_a   1.000
_cell.length_b   1.000
_cell.length_c   1.000
_cell.angle_alpha   90.00
_cell.angle_beta   90.00
_cell.angle_gamma   90.00
#
_symmetry.space_group_name_H-M   'P 1'
#
loop_
_entity.id
_entity.type
_entity.pdbx_description
1 polymer ?
#
loop_
_entity_poly.entity_id
_entity_poly.type
_entity_poly.pdbx_seq_one_letter_code
_entity_poly.pdbx_strand_id
1 'polypeptide(L)'
;MPFLPHRYSDNELYWQPGQIVYYDCRHPSLSNNTMLPEISSEKPLTAISWNIERGYKLDGIIEQLAKLDADIICLQGGGVHGNAILSKFNMVATSRQHNCQPVDWNNDGPRYNEPRVGKYVHFFLI
;
A
#
# COMPACT_ATOMS: atom_id res chain seq x y z
N MET A 1 21.03 5.57 -22.57
CA MET A 1 19.86 6.15 -21.89
C MET A 1 18.69 5.22 -22.12
N PRO A 2 18.16 4.49 -21.13
CA PRO A 2 17.09 3.56 -21.39
C PRO A 2 15.74 4.25 -21.32
N PHE A 3 15.08 4.25 -22.47
CA PHE A 3 13.64 4.31 -22.73
C PHE A 3 12.74 4.08 -21.50
N LEU A 4 12.14 5.15 -20.99
CA LEU A 4 10.87 5.08 -20.26
C LEU A 4 9.74 5.07 -21.30
N PRO A 5 8.78 4.13 -21.23
CA PRO A 5 7.67 4.10 -22.17
C PRO A 5 6.80 5.36 -21.99
N HIS A 6 6.48 6.01 -23.11
CA HIS A 6 5.46 7.06 -23.22
C HIS A 6 4.08 6.52 -22.82
N ARG A 7 3.81 6.44 -21.51
CA ARG A 7 2.49 6.08 -20.98
C ARG A 7 2.09 6.96 -19.81
N TYR A 8 2.20 8.26 -19.97
CA TYR A 8 1.55 9.22 -19.07
C TYR A 8 1.08 10.38 -19.93
N SER A 9 -0.21 10.39 -20.29
CA SER A 9 -0.87 11.52 -20.95
C SER A 9 -0.96 12.68 -19.96
N ASP A 10 -0.82 13.92 -20.44
CA ASP A 10 -0.65 15.18 -19.72
C ASP A 10 -1.80 15.62 -18.75
N ASN A 11 -2.69 14.70 -18.34
CA ASN A 11 -3.82 14.96 -17.45
C ASN A 11 -3.75 14.21 -16.11
N GLU A 12 -2.59 13.66 -15.73
CA GLU A 12 -2.47 13.03 -14.41
C GLU A 12 -2.48 14.09 -13.30
N LEU A 13 -3.50 13.98 -12.46
CA LEU A 13 -3.70 14.77 -11.26
C LEU A 13 -2.54 14.50 -10.29
N TYR A 14 -1.47 15.29 -10.41
CA TYR A 14 -0.31 15.20 -9.52
C TYR A 14 -0.73 15.66 -8.12
N TRP A 15 -0.95 14.69 -7.23
CA TRP A 15 -1.15 14.94 -5.81
C TRP A 15 0.11 15.56 -5.20
N GLN A 16 -0.05 16.65 -4.46
CA GLN A 16 1.08 17.29 -3.80
C GLN A 16 1.56 16.45 -2.60
N PRO A 17 2.87 16.38 -2.32
CA PRO A 17 3.37 15.72 -1.11
C PRO A 17 2.68 16.27 0.15
N GLY A 18 2.13 15.37 0.98
CA GLY A 18 1.41 15.72 2.20
C GLY A 18 -0.06 16.12 2.01
N GLN A 19 -0.57 16.11 0.77
CA GLN A 19 -1.98 16.33 0.50
C GLN A 19 -2.82 15.13 0.95
N ILE A 20 -3.86 15.38 1.74
CA ILE A 20 -4.89 14.37 2.04
C ILE A 20 -5.84 14.31 0.85
N VAL A 21 -6.05 13.11 0.31
CA VAL A 21 -6.89 12.86 -0.86
C VAL A 21 -8.01 11.90 -0.46
N TYR A 22 -9.24 12.26 -0.82
CA TYR A 22 -10.39 11.38 -0.71
C TYR A 22 -10.72 10.85 -2.10
N TYR A 23 -10.66 9.54 -2.29
CA TYR A 23 -10.92 8.90 -3.57
C TYR A 23 -11.96 7.79 -3.41
N ASP A 24 -13.01 7.85 -4.23
CA ASP A 24 -14.02 6.81 -4.30
C ASP A 24 -13.67 5.83 -5.42
N CYS A 25 -13.23 4.63 -5.05
CA CYS A 25 -12.83 3.59 -5.99
C CYS A 25 -14.00 2.81 -6.60
N ARG A 26 -15.26 3.13 -6.30
CA ARG A 26 -16.42 2.40 -6.84
C ARG A 26 -16.57 2.68 -8.33
N HIS A 27 -16.91 1.64 -9.11
CA HIS A 27 -17.09 1.76 -10.56
C HIS A 27 -18.19 2.79 -10.89
N PRO A 28 -18.04 3.67 -11.90
CA PRO A 28 -19.01 4.73 -12.21
C PRO A 28 -20.44 4.24 -12.48
N SER A 29 -20.61 2.99 -12.91
CA SER A 29 -21.94 2.39 -13.08
C SER A 29 -22.67 2.10 -11.77
N LEU A 30 -21.96 2.08 -10.64
CA LEU A 30 -22.51 1.87 -9.29
C LEU A 30 -22.82 3.20 -8.59
N SER A 31 -22.31 4.33 -9.08
CA SER A 31 -22.53 5.65 -8.46
C SER A 31 -23.90 6.25 -8.77
N ASN A 32 -24.51 5.89 -9.90
CA ASN A 32 -25.65 6.65 -10.45
C ASN A 32 -27.02 5.98 -10.26
N ASN A 33 -27.13 4.74 -9.78
CA ASN A 33 -28.41 4.04 -9.79
C ASN A 33 -28.72 3.10 -8.62
N THR A 34 -28.05 3.29 -7.48
CA THR A 34 -28.43 2.57 -6.26
C THR A 34 -28.50 3.61 -5.17
N MET A 35 -29.67 3.82 -4.57
CA MET A 35 -29.73 4.30 -3.20
C MET A 35 -28.69 3.48 -2.45
N LEU A 36 -27.65 4.13 -1.95
CA LEU A 36 -26.68 3.49 -1.07
C LEU A 36 -27.52 2.68 -0.08
N PRO A 37 -27.31 1.35 0.07
CA PRO A 37 -27.83 0.71 1.27
C PRO A 37 -27.35 1.61 2.40
N GLU A 38 -28.27 2.10 3.23
CA GLU A 38 -27.93 3.01 4.34
C GLU A 38 -26.61 2.52 4.89
N ILE A 39 -25.55 3.31 4.72
CA ILE A 39 -24.25 2.96 5.26
C ILE A 39 -24.59 2.70 6.72
N SER A 40 -24.46 1.44 7.14
CA SER A 40 -24.63 1.02 8.52
C SER A 40 -24.05 2.15 9.37
N SER A 41 -24.75 2.59 10.42
CA SER A 41 -24.27 3.68 11.29
C SER A 41 -22.88 3.44 11.91
N GLU A 42 -22.26 2.31 11.59
CA GLU A 42 -20.90 1.94 11.90
C GLU A 42 -19.88 2.76 11.12
N LYS A 43 -18.80 3.10 11.84
CA LYS A 43 -17.64 3.84 11.35
C LYS A 43 -17.11 3.20 10.05
N PRO A 44 -16.85 3.99 8.98
CA PRO A 44 -16.17 3.49 7.78
C PRO A 44 -14.82 2.86 8.13
N LEU A 45 -14.47 1.74 7.49
CA LEU A 45 -13.16 1.11 7.66
C LEU A 45 -12.04 2.08 7.25
N THR A 46 -11.13 2.34 8.16
CA THR A 46 -9.99 3.24 7.93
C THR A 46 -8.70 2.44 7.68
N ALA A 47 -7.99 2.78 6.61
CA ALA A 47 -6.73 2.14 6.25
C ALA A 47 -5.65 3.16 5.95
N ILE A 48 -4.42 2.91 6.42
CA ILE A 48 -3.24 3.73 6.14
C ILE A 48 -2.20 2.88 5.43
N SER A 49 -1.55 3.43 4.40
CA SER A 49 -0.34 2.86 3.81
C SER A 49 0.80 3.86 3.92
N TRP A 50 1.94 3.44 4.47
CA TRP A 50 3.08 4.32 4.65
C TRP A 50 4.43 3.59 4.53
N ASN A 51 5.27 4.03 3.60
CA ASN A 51 6.69 3.72 3.60
C ASN A 51 7.41 4.58 4.67
N ILE A 52 7.94 3.91 5.70
CA ILE A 52 8.53 4.56 6.87
C ILE A 52 10.06 4.70 6.79
N GLU A 53 10.64 4.49 5.60
CA GLU A 53 12.06 4.76 5.29
C GLU A 53 13.01 4.25 6.38
N ARG A 54 13.12 2.92 6.53
CA ARG A 54 13.95 2.23 7.52
C ARG A 54 13.61 2.53 8.98
N GLY A 55 12.45 3.13 9.24
CA GLY A 55 12.06 3.55 10.58
C GLY A 55 12.85 4.75 11.07
N TYR A 56 13.31 5.64 10.17
CA TYR A 56 13.90 6.91 10.60
C TYR A 56 12.89 7.67 11.46
N LYS A 57 13.25 7.97 12.71
CA LYS A 57 12.37 8.57 13.74
C LYS A 57 11.18 7.66 14.14
N LEU A 58 11.46 6.38 14.35
CA LEU A 58 10.46 5.36 14.69
C LEU A 58 9.52 5.77 15.83
N ASP A 59 10.03 6.40 16.89
CA ASP A 59 9.18 6.85 18.01
C ASP A 59 8.11 7.85 17.54
N GLY A 60 8.49 8.83 16.72
CA GLY A 60 7.55 9.79 16.15
C GLY A 60 6.56 9.15 15.18
N ILE A 61 7.00 8.14 14.42
CA ILE A 61 6.12 7.35 13.56
C ILE A 61 5.09 6.59 14.40
N ILE A 62 5.52 5.92 15.47
CA ILE A 62 4.64 5.17 16.39
C ILE A 62 3.60 6.12 16.99
N GLU A 63 4.03 7.28 17.48
CA GLU A 63 3.12 8.29 18.03
C GLU A 63 2.10 8.78 16.99
N GLN A 64 2.50 8.98 15.74
CA GLN A 64 1.58 9.40 14.67
C GLN A 64 0.60 8.29 14.30
N LEU A 65 1.06 7.05 14.15
CA LEU A 65 0.19 5.91 13.86
C LEU A 65 -0.85 5.70 14.97
N ALA A 66 -0.43 5.86 16.23
CA ALA A 66 -1.34 5.80 17.38
C ALA A 66 -2.39 6.92 17.36
N LYS A 67 -2.01 8.14 16.96
CA LYS A 67 -2.94 9.28 16.83
C LYS A 67 -3.93 9.13 15.67
N LEU A 68 -3.49 8.55 14.55
CA LEU A 68 -4.34 8.35 13.38
C LEU A 68 -5.39 7.25 13.60
N ASP A 69 -5.11 6.29 14.48
CA ASP A 69 -6.06 5.28 14.95
C ASP A 69 -6.76 4.47 13.84
N ALA A 70 -6.03 4.19 12.75
CA ALA A 70 -6.57 3.42 11.63
C ALA A 70 -6.88 1.97 12.02
N ASP A 71 -7.86 1.37 11.34
CA ASP A 71 -8.26 0.00 11.59
C ASP A 71 -7.32 -1.01 10.91
N ILE A 72 -6.68 -0.61 9.80
CA ILE A 72 -5.65 -1.36 9.07
C ILE A 72 -4.46 -0.44 8.76
N ILE A 73 -3.23 -0.91 8.99
CA ILE A 73 -2.00 -0.17 8.69
C ILE A 73 -1.06 -1.05 7.86
N CYS A 74 -0.66 -0.58 6.68
CA CYS A 74 0.29 -1.21 5.79
C CYS A 74 1.60 -0.40 5.80
N LEU A 75 2.67 -0.96 6.38
CA LEU A 75 3.98 -0.31 6.44
C LEU A 75 4.94 -0.91 5.42
N GLN A 76 5.73 -0.07 4.77
CA GLN A 76 6.86 -0.49 3.95
C GLN A 76 8.17 0.02 4.50
N GLY A 77 9.24 -0.75 4.28
CA GLY A 77 10.59 -0.28 4.53
C GLY A 77 11.00 -0.18 5.99
N GLY A 78 10.44 -0.95 6.93
CA GLY A 78 10.74 -0.84 8.38
C GLY A 78 12.14 -1.28 8.86
N GLY A 79 13.16 -1.26 7.99
CA GLY A 79 14.55 -1.58 8.35
C GLY A 79 14.86 -3.08 8.40
N VAL A 80 13.87 -3.93 8.68
CA VAL A 80 13.99 -5.40 8.67
C VAL A 80 13.38 -5.97 7.38
N HIS A 81 13.96 -5.63 6.22
CA HIS A 81 13.74 -6.24 4.90
C HIS A 81 12.29 -6.67 4.53
N GLY A 82 11.26 -5.96 5.00
CA GLY A 82 9.87 -6.41 4.86
C GLY A 82 8.84 -5.31 4.98
N ASN A 83 7.64 -5.63 4.48
CA ASN A 83 6.43 -4.87 4.71
C ASN A 83 5.68 -5.47 5.90
N ALA A 84 4.95 -4.65 6.64
CA ALA A 84 4.12 -5.11 7.75
C ALA A 84 2.66 -4.73 7.51
N ILE A 85 1.74 -5.60 7.94
CA ILE A 85 0.31 -5.30 8.00
C ILE A 85 -0.12 -5.46 9.45
N LEU A 86 -0.67 -4.41 10.02
CA LEU A 86 -1.25 -4.39 11.36
C LEU A 86 -2.77 -4.20 11.22
N SER A 87 -3.54 -4.92 12.02
CA SER A 87 -4.99 -4.77 12.07
C SER A 87 -5.51 -4.87 13.48
N LYS A 88 -6.58 -4.13 13.76
CA LYS A 88 -7.35 -4.25 14.99
C LYS A 88 -8.27 -5.48 15.00
N PHE A 89 -8.52 -6.07 13.83
CA PHE A 89 -9.37 -7.23 13.67
C PHE A 89 -8.55 -8.52 13.64
N ASN A 90 -9.19 -9.63 14.03
CA ASN A 90 -8.62 -10.94 13.76
C ASN A 90 -8.61 -11.19 12.25
N MET A 91 -7.46 -11.62 11.73
CA MET A 91 -7.28 -11.84 10.29
C MET A 91 -6.69 -13.22 10.02
N VAL A 92 -7.15 -13.84 8.94
CA VAL A 92 -6.49 -14.99 8.33
C VAL A 92 -5.65 -14.47 7.16
N ALA A 93 -4.33 -14.47 7.32
CA ALA A 93 -3.42 -14.03 6.27
C ALA A 93 -3.06 -15.22 5.36
N THR A 94 -3.16 -15.01 4.05
CA THR A 94 -2.58 -15.94 3.06
C THR A 94 -1.59 -15.22 2.16
N SER A 95 -0.48 -15.88 1.86
CA SER A 95 0.50 -15.40 0.89
C SER A 95 0.27 -16.06 -0.46
N ARG A 96 0.10 -15.27 -1.52
CA ARG A 96 0.10 -15.78 -2.90
C ARG A 96 1.42 -15.42 -3.57
N GLN A 97 2.12 -16.43 -4.08
CA GLN A 97 3.28 -16.21 -4.93
C GLN A 97 2.82 -15.76 -6.31
N HIS A 98 3.43 -14.71 -6.85
CA HIS A 98 3.14 -14.30 -8.22
C HIS A 98 3.90 -15.18 -9.22
N ASN A 99 3.27 -15.43 -10.38
CA ASN A 99 3.88 -16.15 -11.50
C ASN A 99 4.85 -15.29 -12.32
N CYS A 100 4.72 -13.96 -12.21
CA CYS A 100 5.57 -12.99 -12.85
C CYS A 100 5.99 -11.94 -11.81
N GLN A 101 7.24 -11.50 -11.88
CA GLN A 101 7.79 -10.47 -11.00
C GLN A 101 8.46 -9.40 -11.87
N PRO A 102 8.39 -8.12 -11.50
CA PRO A 102 9.01 -7.03 -12.27
C PRO A 102 10.54 -7.10 -12.29
N VAL A 103 11.15 -7.72 -11.27
CA VAL A 103 12.60 -7.94 -11.14
C VAL A 103 12.82 -9.36 -10.63
N ASP A 104 13.71 -10.12 -11.26
CA ASP A 104 14.16 -11.41 -10.70
C ASP A 104 15.31 -11.15 -9.73
N TRP A 105 14.98 -10.86 -8.47
CA TRP A 105 15.97 -10.47 -7.48
C TRP A 105 17.11 -11.47 -7.26
N ASN A 106 16.88 -12.77 -7.52
CA ASN A 106 17.93 -13.78 -7.40
C ASN A 106 19.04 -13.59 -8.45
N ASN A 107 18.69 -13.08 -9.64
CA ASN A 107 19.60 -12.92 -10.77
C ASN A 107 19.96 -11.44 -11.02
N ASP A 108 19.00 -10.53 -10.87
CA ASP A 108 19.11 -9.11 -11.20
C ASP A 108 19.50 -8.24 -10.01
N GLY A 109 19.41 -8.73 -8.76
CA GLY A 109 19.74 -7.94 -7.56
C GLY A 109 21.11 -7.25 -7.59
N PRO A 110 22.19 -7.90 -8.09
CA PRO A 110 23.49 -7.25 -8.27
C PRO A 110 23.46 -6.02 -9.19
N ARG A 111 22.57 -5.98 -10.19
CA ARG A 111 22.43 -4.82 -11.10
C ARG A 111 21.94 -3.56 -10.37
N TYR A 112 21.24 -3.73 -9.26
CA TYR A 112 20.65 -2.65 -8.47
C TYR A 112 21.45 -2.35 -7.19
N ASN A 113 22.64 -2.95 -7.01
CA ASN A 113 23.39 -2.92 -5.75
C ASN A 113 22.57 -3.38 -4.53
N GLU A 114 21.57 -4.24 -4.78
CA GLU A 114 20.68 -4.78 -3.75
C GLU A 114 20.52 -6.29 -3.99
N PRO A 115 21.55 -7.11 -3.72
CA PRO A 115 21.43 -8.55 -3.80
C PRO A 115 20.41 -9.02 -2.75
N ARG A 116 19.25 -9.50 -3.23
CA ARG A 116 18.15 -10.00 -2.40
C ARG A 116 17.84 -11.42 -2.82
N VAL A 117 17.71 -12.32 -1.87
CA VAL A 117 17.23 -13.69 -2.12
C VAL A 117 15.78 -13.76 -1.66
N GLY A 118 14.85 -14.03 -2.57
CA GLY A 118 13.43 -14.12 -2.23
C GLY A 118 12.47 -13.82 -3.39
N LYS A 119 11.17 -13.93 -3.10
CA LYS A 119 10.08 -13.60 -4.03
C LYS A 119 9.12 -12.64 -3.34
N TYR A 120 8.53 -11.71 -4.10
CA TYR A 120 7.41 -10.94 -3.57
C TYR A 120 6.19 -11.84 -3.38
N VAL A 121 5.56 -11.69 -2.23
CA VAL A 121 4.28 -12.30 -1.92
C VAL A 121 3.28 -11.20 -1.63
N HIS A 122 2.06 -11.34 -2.14
CA HIS A 122 0.95 -10.49 -1.72
C HIS A 122 0.23 -11.16 -0.56
N PHE A 123 -0.05 -10.38 0.47
CA PHE A 123 -0.94 -10.79 1.54
C PHE A 123 -2.36 -10.42 1.17
N PHE A 124 -3.23 -11.42 1.11
CA PHE A 124 -4.66 -11.20 1.04
C PHE A 124 -5.23 -11.30 2.44
N LEU A 125 -6.01 -10.28 2.80
CA LEU A 125 -6.84 -10.26 3.99
C LEU A 125 -8.24 -10.68 3.53
N ILE A 126 -8.74 -11.79 4.07
CA ILE A 126 -10.09 -12.30 3.85
C ILE A 126 -10.88 -12.17 5.15
#